data_AF-A0A1G1XPP0-F1
#
_entry.id   AF-A0A1G1XPP0-F1
#
_cell.length_a   1.000
_cell.length_b   1.000
_cell.length_c   1.000
_cell.angle_alpha   90.00
_cell.angle_beta   90.00
_cell.angle_gamma   90.00
#
_symmetry.space_group_name_H-M   'P 1'
#
loop_
_entity.id
_entity.type
_entity.pdbx_description
1 polymer ?
#
loop_
_entity_poly.entity_id
_entity_poly.type
_entity_poly.pdbx_seq_one_letter_code
_entity_poly.pdbx_strand_id
1 'polypeptide(L)'
;MSKQIKEAKFAEILKKGLGSSYPRALTIFQNYGQALAFDVTNVLLYASEQNKIEEVLNILEKHWQEHLQYQHPEARGQISKGGVNPTELMFLQICEKTLGLKPNKK
;
A
#
# COMPACT_ATOMS: atom_id res chain seq x y z
N MET A 1 -15.53 2.07 -11.34
CA MET A 1 -14.54 3.09 -11.73
C MET A 1 -13.24 2.81 -11.00
N SER A 2 -12.23 2.27 -11.69
CA SER A 2 -10.89 2.13 -11.11
C SER A 2 -10.32 3.52 -10.84
N LYS A 3 -10.23 3.94 -9.57
CA LYS A 3 -9.56 5.18 -9.19
C LYS A 3 -8.05 4.98 -9.39
N GLN A 4 -7.57 5.17 -10.60
CA GLN A 4 -6.14 5.09 -10.92
C GLN A 4 -5.43 6.28 -10.28
N ILE A 5 -4.61 6.03 -9.25
CA ILE A 5 -3.69 7.03 -8.71
C ILE A 5 -2.42 6.97 -9.53
N LYS A 6 -2.14 8.04 -10.27
CA LYS A 6 -0.86 8.25 -10.96
C LYS A 6 0.16 8.89 -10.02
N GLU A 7 1.44 8.77 -10.36
CA GLU A 7 2.55 9.31 -9.54
C GLU A 7 2.38 10.80 -9.19
N ALA A 8 1.90 11.63 -10.14
CA ALA A 8 1.65 13.05 -9.87
C ALA A 8 0.64 13.26 -8.73
N LYS A 9 -0.43 12.45 -8.69
CA LYS A 9 -1.43 12.53 -7.63
C LYS A 9 -0.90 11.96 -6.31
N PHE A 10 -0.11 10.89 -6.38
CA PHE A 10 0.60 10.35 -5.22
C PHE A 10 1.51 11.41 -4.58
N ALA A 11 2.31 12.10 -5.39
CA ALA A 11 3.19 13.17 -4.96
C ALA A 11 2.42 14.33 -4.32
N GLU A 12 1.32 14.77 -4.94
CA GLU A 12 0.45 15.82 -4.40
C GLU A 12 -0.07 15.48 -3.00
N ILE A 13 -0.49 14.22 -2.80
CA ILE A 13 -1.08 13.76 -1.52
C ILE A 13 0.01 13.61 -0.45
N LEU A 14 1.13 12.94 -0.75
CA LEU A 14 2.02 12.40 0.27
C LEU A 14 3.35 13.15 0.41
N LYS A 15 3.79 13.93 -0.58
CA LYS A 15 5.12 14.57 -0.54
C LYS A 15 5.30 15.50 0.66
N LYS A 16 4.25 16.20 1.07
CA LYS A 16 4.29 17.10 2.23
C LYS A 16 4.24 16.35 3.57
N GLY A 17 3.49 15.25 3.65
CA GLY A 17 3.27 14.50 4.89
C GLY A 17 4.39 13.51 5.22
N LEU A 18 5.14 13.04 4.22
CA LEU A 18 6.13 11.97 4.41
C LEU A 18 7.56 12.45 4.66
N GLY A 19 7.90 13.71 4.35
CA GLY A 19 9.23 14.25 4.60
C GLY A 19 10.34 13.36 4.04
N SER A 20 11.27 12.91 4.89
CA SER A 20 12.39 12.03 4.52
C SER A 20 11.97 10.63 4.09
N SER A 21 10.78 10.17 4.45
CA SER A 21 10.26 8.84 4.08
C SER A 21 9.65 8.82 2.68
N TYR A 22 9.49 9.99 2.04
CA TYR A 22 8.87 10.10 0.71
C TYR A 22 9.59 9.28 -0.39
N PRO A 23 10.92 9.30 -0.54
CA PRO A 23 11.59 8.51 -1.58
C PRO A 23 11.30 7.02 -1.43
N ARG A 24 11.31 6.51 -0.20
CA ARG A 24 11.00 5.11 0.14
C ARG A 24 9.55 4.76 -0.21
N ALA A 25 8.62 5.64 0.15
CA ALA A 25 7.21 5.48 -0.19
C ALA A 25 6.96 5.49 -1.71
N LEU A 26 7.67 6.33 -2.46
CA LEU A 26 7.60 6.38 -3.92
C LEU A 26 8.08 5.07 -4.55
N THR A 27 9.20 4.52 -4.06
CA THR A 27 9.69 3.21 -4.50
C THR A 27 8.65 2.11 -4.26
N ILE A 28 8.01 2.09 -3.09
CA ILE A 28 6.93 1.13 -2.80
C ILE A 28 5.74 1.30 -3.76
N PHE A 29 5.30 2.54 -3.98
CA PHE A 29 4.22 2.84 -4.92
C PHE A 29 4.52 2.32 -6.33
N GLN A 30 5.73 2.54 -6.82
CA GLN A 30 6.18 2.06 -8.14
C GLN A 30 6.27 0.52 -8.17
N ASN A 31 6.79 -0.10 -7.12
CA ASN A 31 6.89 -1.56 -6.99
C ASN A 31 5.51 -2.22 -7.01
N TYR A 32 4.54 -1.70 -6.27
CA TYR A 32 3.20 -2.28 -6.23
C TYR A 32 2.43 -2.07 -7.55
N GLY A 33 2.75 -1.01 -8.28
CA GLY A 33 2.21 -0.75 -9.61
C GLY A 33 0.77 -0.24 -9.59
N GLN A 34 0.23 0.03 -10.77
CA GLN A 34 -1.05 0.72 -10.94
C GLN A 34 -2.26 -0.07 -10.40
N ALA A 35 -2.18 -1.40 -10.38
CA ALA A 35 -3.26 -2.26 -9.86
C ALA A 35 -3.52 -2.04 -8.36
N LEU A 36 -2.49 -1.66 -7.60
CA LEU A 36 -2.54 -1.50 -6.14
C LEU A 36 -2.25 -0.05 -5.70
N ALA A 37 -2.08 0.86 -6.66
CA ALA A 37 -1.72 2.26 -6.41
C ALA A 37 -2.69 2.96 -5.45
N PHE A 38 -3.99 2.67 -5.56
CA PHE A 38 -5.01 3.23 -4.67
C PHE A 38 -4.83 2.76 -3.23
N ASP A 39 -4.70 1.45 -3.01
CA ASP A 39 -4.60 0.86 -1.68
C ASP A 39 -3.31 1.28 -0.98
N VAL A 40 -2.18 1.26 -1.70
CA VAL A 40 -0.88 1.75 -1.19
C VAL A 40 -0.97 3.21 -0.78
N THR A 41 -1.56 4.07 -1.62
CA THR A 41 -1.66 5.50 -1.30
C THR A 41 -2.51 5.72 -0.05
N ASN A 42 -3.64 5.01 0.09
CA ASN A 42 -4.52 5.16 1.25
C ASN A 42 -3.83 4.76 2.55
N VAL A 43 -3.18 3.59 2.60
CA VAL A 43 -2.52 3.15 3.84
C VAL A 43 -1.36 4.07 4.23
N LEU A 44 -0.61 4.59 3.25
CA LEU A 44 0.46 5.55 3.50
C LEU A 44 -0.07 6.90 3.99
N LEU A 45 -1.22 7.35 3.50
CA LEU A 45 -1.87 8.57 3.97
C LEU A 45 -2.27 8.44 5.43
N TYR A 46 -3.02 7.39 5.78
CA TYR A 46 -3.38 7.13 7.18
C TYR A 46 -2.17 6.92 8.08
N ALA A 47 -1.13 6.24 7.58
CA ALA A 47 0.11 6.05 8.34
C ALA A 47 0.84 7.37 8.60
N SER A 48 0.85 8.29 7.63
CA SER A 48 1.41 9.64 7.78
C SER A 48 0.66 10.43 8.84
N GLU A 49 -0.68 10.41 8.80
CA GLU A 49 -1.53 11.11 9.78
C GLU A 49 -1.37 10.57 11.20
N GLN A 50 -1.03 9.28 11.36
CA GLN A 50 -0.86 8.62 12.66
C GLN A 50 0.59 8.49 13.13
N ASN A 51 1.57 9.06 12.42
CA ASN A 51 3.01 8.87 12.68
C ASN A 51 3.46 7.39 12.69
N LYS A 52 2.83 6.54 11.88
CA LYS A 52 3.13 5.10 11.73
C LYS A 52 3.78 4.75 10.39
N ILE A 53 4.31 5.76 9.69
CA ILE A 53 4.82 5.61 8.33
C ILE A 53 5.90 4.53 8.23
N GLU A 54 6.90 4.54 9.11
CA GLU A 54 8.02 3.59 9.04
C GLU A 54 7.57 2.15 9.24
N GLU A 55 6.62 1.91 10.14
CA GLU A 55 6.05 0.58 10.38
C GLU A 55 5.32 0.07 9.13
N VAL A 56 4.48 0.93 8.52
CA VAL A 56 3.73 0.57 7.30
C VAL A 56 4.66 0.35 6.11
N LEU A 57 5.70 1.18 5.94
CA LEU A 57 6.71 0.98 4.89
C LEU A 57 7.43 -0.36 5.04
N ASN A 58 7.82 -0.74 6.27
CA ASN A 58 8.44 -2.04 6.54
C ASN A 58 7.54 -3.21 6.15
N ILE A 59 6.24 -3.15 6.47
CA ILE A 59 5.28 -4.20 6.12
C ILE A 59 5.14 -4.32 4.59
N LEU A 60 4.98 -3.18 3.91
CA LEU A 60 4.80 -3.14 2.46
C LEU A 60 6.04 -3.65 1.71
N GLU A 61 7.24 -3.30 2.16
CA GLU A 61 8.50 -3.78 1.58
C GLU A 61 8.70 -5.29 1.78
N LYS A 62 8.43 -5.78 3.00
CA LYS A 62 8.50 -7.21 3.29
C LYS A 62 7.54 -7.99 2.41
N HIS A 63 6.28 -7.54 2.31
CA HIS A 63 5.29 -8.18 1.45
C HIS A 63 5.70 -8.16 -0.03
N TRP A 64 6.31 -7.05 -0.49
CA TRP A 64 6.85 -6.97 -1.85
C TRP A 64 7.89 -8.07 -2.12
N GLN A 65 8.87 -8.21 -1.22
CA GLN A 65 9.93 -9.21 -1.33
C GLN A 65 9.41 -10.65 -1.25
N GLU A 66 8.45 -10.91 -0.36
CA GLU A 66 7.95 -12.29 -0.14
C GLU A 66 6.94 -12.74 -1.20
N HIS A 67 6.16 -11.82 -1.77
CA HIS A 67 4.99 -12.19 -2.56
C HIS A 67 4.91 -11.58 -3.95
N LEU A 68 5.38 -10.34 -4.16
CA LEU A 68 5.08 -9.59 -5.39
C LEU A 68 6.26 -9.43 -6.35
N GLN A 69 7.51 -9.51 -5.88
CA GLN A 69 8.68 -9.22 -6.72
C GLN A 69 8.81 -10.13 -7.95
N TYR A 70 8.29 -11.36 -7.88
CA TYR A 70 8.28 -12.33 -8.98
C TYR A 70 6.99 -12.28 -9.82
N GLN A 71 6.02 -11.44 -9.45
CA GLN A 71 4.77 -11.29 -10.19
C GLN A 71 4.89 -10.22 -11.27
N HIS A 72 4.36 -10.53 -12.46
CA HIS A 72 4.20 -9.53 -13.52
C HIS A 72 3.38 -8.35 -12.98
N PRO A 73 3.74 -7.07 -13.30
CA PRO A 73 3.05 -5.89 -12.77
C PRO A 73 1.53 -5.93 -12.86
N GLU A 74 0.99 -6.48 -13.96
CA GLU A 74 -0.45 -6.57 -14.20
C GLU A 74 -1.16 -7.66 -13.38
N ALA A 75 -0.41 -8.65 -12.88
CA ALA A 75 -0.95 -9.75 -12.07
C ALA A 75 -0.86 -9.49 -10.55
N ARG A 76 -0.19 -8.40 -10.14
CA ARG A 76 0.03 -8.08 -8.73
C ARG A 76 -1.29 -7.90 -7.99
N GLY A 77 -1.39 -8.58 -6.85
CA GLY A 77 -2.61 -8.54 -6.03
C GLY A 77 -3.82 -9.24 -6.63
N GLN A 78 -3.64 -10.02 -7.70
CA GLN A 78 -4.69 -10.88 -8.28
C GLN A 78 -4.46 -12.37 -8.02
N ILE A 79 -3.24 -12.75 -7.60
CA ILE A 79 -2.89 -14.15 -7.36
C ILE A 79 -3.50 -14.64 -6.04
N SER A 80 -4.37 -15.65 -6.14
CA SER A 80 -4.93 -16.36 -4.98
C SER A 80 -4.23 -17.71 -4.79
N LYS A 81 -3.89 -18.04 -3.54
CA LYS A 81 -3.37 -19.37 -3.14
C LYS A 81 -4.38 -20.03 -2.21
N GLY A 82 -4.99 -21.13 -2.63
CA GLY A 82 -6.00 -21.83 -1.82
C GLY A 82 -7.25 -20.98 -1.52
N GLY A 83 -7.64 -20.10 -2.44
CA GLY A 83 -8.78 -19.19 -2.27
C GLY A 83 -8.49 -17.92 -1.46
N VAL A 84 -7.25 -17.74 -0.98
CA VAL A 84 -6.84 -16.55 -0.22
C VAL A 84 -5.91 -15.67 -1.06
N ASN A 85 -6.22 -14.38 -1.11
CA ASN A 85 -5.35 -13.36 -1.71
C ASN A 85 -4.44 -12.75 -0.62
N PRO A 86 -3.13 -13.08 -0.60
CA PRO A 86 -2.23 -12.61 0.45
C PRO A 86 -2.08 -11.08 0.48
N THR A 87 -2.19 -10.42 -0.67
CA THR A 87 -2.08 -8.97 -0.77
C THR A 87 -3.28 -8.27 -0.14
N GLU A 88 -4.49 -8.76 -0.42
CA GLU A 88 -5.72 -8.25 0.18
C GLU A 88 -5.70 -8.43 1.71
N LEU A 89 -5.30 -9.63 2.16
CA LEU A 89 -5.16 -9.92 3.58
C LEU A 89 -4.14 -9.00 4.27
N MET A 90 -3.01 -8.72 3.61
CA MET A 90 -1.99 -7.81 4.13
C MET A 90 -2.53 -6.39 4.31
N PHE A 91 -3.25 -5.84 3.34
CA PHE A 91 -3.86 -4.51 3.47
C PHE A 91 -4.88 -4.45 4.61
N LEU A 92 -5.73 -5.48 4.74
CA LEU A 92 -6.67 -5.57 5.86
C LEU A 92 -5.94 -5.60 7.21
N GLN A 93 -4.84 -6.36 7.31
CA GLN A 93 -4.03 -6.42 8.52
C GLN A 93 -3.36 -5.07 8.86
N ILE A 94 -2.84 -4.34 7.87
CA ILE A 94 -2.33 -2.98 8.10
C ILE A 94 -3.43 -2.09 8.68
N CYS A 95 -4.61 -2.09 8.05
CA CYS A 95 -5.74 -1.28 8.47
C CYS A 95 -6.16 -1.60 9.92
N GLU A 96 -6.40 -2.87 10.25
CA GLU A 96 -6.95 -3.27 11.55
C GLU A 96 -5.90 -3.24 12.67
N LYS A 97 -4.71 -3.81 12.42
CA LYS A 97 -3.72 -4.07 13.48
C LYS A 97 -2.75 -2.92 13.65
N THR A 98 -2.27 -2.35 12.54
CA THR A 98 -1.28 -1.25 12.60
C THR A 98 -1.97 0.09 12.72
N LEU A 99 -2.97 0.38 11.88
CA LEU A 99 -3.62 1.69 11.82
C LEU A 99 -4.85 1.81 12.73
N GLY A 100 -5.33 0.71 13.33
CA GLY A 100 -6.50 0.71 14.21
C GLY A 100 -7.80 1.14 13.51
N LEU A 101 -7.83 1.07 12.17
CA LEU A 101 -8.99 1.39 11.35
C LEU A 101 -10.02 0.27 11.45
N LYS A 102 -11.28 0.66 11.62
CA LYS A 102 -12.41 -0.27 11.63
C LYS A 102 -13.13 -0.18 10.29
N PRO A 103 -13.65 -1.30 9.76
CA PRO A 103 -14.55 -1.25 8.62
C PRO A 103 -15.70 -0.31 8.95
N ASN A 104 -16.05 0.57 8.01
CA ASN A 104 -17.29 1.33 8.13
C ASN A 104 -18.43 0.32 8.20
N LYS A 105 -19.06 0.21 9.37
CA LYS A 105 -20.33 -0.51 9.52
C LYS A 105 -21.32 0.23 8.64
N LYS A 106 -21.72 -0.39 7.53
CA LYS A 106 -22.92 0.02 6.81
C LYS A 106 -24.14 -0.25 7.67
#